data_AF-A0A812KY92-F1
#
_entry.id   AF-A0A812KY92-F1
#
_cell.length_a   1.000
_cell.length_b   1.000
_cell.length_c   1.000
_cell.angle_alpha   90.00
_cell.angle_beta   90.00
_cell.angle_gamma   90.00
#
_symmetry.space_group_name_H-M   'P 1'
#
loop_
_entity.id
_entity.type
_entity.pdbx_description
1 polymer ?
#
loop_
_entity_poly.entity_id
_entity_poly.type
_entity_poly.pdbx_seq_one_letter_code
_entity_poly.pdbx_strand_id
1 'polypeptide(L)'
;MKRKVNVRAFELLDKWKNCDSTVGKSLVYAQNKMRAENEGFPSIMEVGKSMGLTQHEVAAVLGWTTGDFRLINPIARGQEEVEFEDFPKGQRTMCKLSRADVMPYVQVLHGAVQKLPALTSTQPLYRGHRREVSLPVGSVVLLPGFTSTSYDMDGALAFAKQANQGRSAKRTLLVIQESFSGRLVAKLSARKYEAEVLFPIDTCFKVVEALPSPATEAAAKAAEELRQSMSEAEIRVVCLHEIEKPEDATVVPL
;
A
#
# COMPACT_ATOMS: atom_id res chain seq x y z
N MET A 1 22.50 1.59 14.81
CA MET A 1 21.90 0.85 15.94
C MET A 1 20.49 0.40 15.55
N LYS A 2 20.26 -0.90 15.26
CA LYS A 2 18.92 -1.40 14.89
C LYS A 2 18.02 -1.29 16.13
N ARG A 3 17.06 -0.35 16.15
CA ARG A 3 16.05 -0.28 17.23
C ARG A 3 15.28 -1.60 17.24
N LYS A 4 15.27 -2.32 18.37
CA LYS A 4 14.44 -3.52 18.52
C LYS A 4 12.98 -3.12 18.34
N VAL A 5 12.28 -3.76 17.41
CA VAL A 5 10.85 -3.54 17.19
C VAL A 5 10.10 -3.90 18.48
N ASN A 6 9.27 -2.97 18.98
CA ASN A 6 8.46 -3.21 20.18
C ASN A 6 7.20 -4.00 19.81
N VAL A 7 7.36 -5.31 19.61
CA VAL A 7 6.27 -6.21 19.20
C VAL A 7 5.09 -6.17 20.18
N ARG A 8 5.36 -6.05 21.48
CA ARG A 8 4.32 -5.93 22.52
C ARG A 8 3.44 -4.70 22.33
N ALA A 9 3.99 -3.59 21.83
CA ALA A 9 3.18 -2.41 21.54
C ALA A 9 2.23 -2.63 20.35
N PHE A 10 2.58 -3.47 19.38
CA PHE A 10 1.66 -3.88 18.32
C PHE A 10 0.53 -4.78 18.85
N GLU A 11 0.84 -5.70 19.77
CA GLU A 11 -0.20 -6.55 20.41
C GLU A 11 -1.26 -5.73 21.15
N LEU A 12 -0.84 -4.59 21.72
CA LEU A 12 -1.68 -3.70 22.50
C LEU A 12 -2.31 -2.57 21.67
N LEU A 13 -2.08 -2.53 20.35
CA LEU A 13 -2.67 -1.52 19.47
C LEU A 13 -4.19 -1.68 19.44
N ASP A 14 -4.87 -0.81 20.18
CA ASP A 14 -6.31 -0.66 20.18
C ASP A 14 -6.72 0.36 19.12
N LYS A 15 -7.30 -0.15 18.01
CA LYS A 15 -7.79 0.69 16.93
C LYS A 15 -8.86 1.67 17.40
N TRP A 16 -9.56 1.37 18.49
CA TRP A 16 -10.65 2.17 19.01
C TRP A 16 -10.31 3.08 20.20
N LYS A 17 -9.02 3.16 20.57
CA LYS A 17 -8.52 3.92 21.73
C LYS A 17 -9.10 5.34 21.87
N ASN A 18 -9.26 6.06 20.75
CA ASN A 18 -9.81 7.42 20.73
C ASN A 18 -10.94 7.60 19.69
N CYS A 19 -11.86 6.63 19.56
CA CYS A 19 -13.07 6.80 18.72
C CYS A 19 -14.23 7.41 19.52
N ASP A 20 -14.58 6.77 20.64
CA ASP A 20 -15.56 7.21 21.64
C ASP A 20 -15.29 6.39 22.92
N SER A 21 -15.32 7.06 24.08
CA SER A 21 -15.19 6.46 25.41
C SER A 21 -16.15 5.31 25.73
N THR A 22 -17.27 5.18 25.01
CA THR A 22 -18.27 4.11 25.21
C THR A 22 -18.01 2.84 24.39
N VAL A 23 -16.98 2.87 23.55
CA VAL A 23 -16.60 1.78 22.65
C VAL A 23 -15.64 0.82 23.36
N GLY A 24 -15.81 -0.48 23.11
CA GLY A 24 -14.91 -1.50 23.64
C GLY A 24 -13.52 -1.44 22.99
N LYS A 25 -12.65 -2.39 23.31
CA LYS A 25 -11.34 -2.49 22.66
C LYS A 25 -11.41 -3.23 21.33
N SER A 26 -10.64 -2.77 20.36
CA SER A 26 -10.43 -3.44 19.06
C SER A 26 -8.95 -3.66 18.84
N LEU A 27 -8.43 -4.76 19.39
CA LEU A 27 -7.01 -5.09 19.31
C LEU A 27 -6.66 -5.63 17.92
N VAL A 28 -5.95 -4.81 17.15
CA VAL A 28 -5.63 -5.06 15.73
C VAL A 28 -4.92 -6.40 15.56
N TYR A 29 -3.86 -6.64 16.34
CA TYR A 29 -3.10 -7.88 16.26
C TYR A 29 -3.95 -9.12 16.54
N ALA A 30 -4.76 -9.10 17.60
CA ALA A 30 -5.56 -10.26 17.99
C ALA A 30 -6.60 -10.63 16.91
N GLN A 31 -7.25 -9.61 16.32
CA GLN A 31 -8.19 -9.80 15.22
C GLN A 31 -7.51 -10.36 13.98
N ASN A 32 -6.39 -9.77 13.56
CA ASN A 32 -5.66 -10.20 12.37
C ASN A 32 -5.05 -11.60 12.54
N LYS A 33 -4.52 -11.91 13.73
CA LYS A 33 -4.02 -13.26 14.07
C LYS A 33 -5.13 -14.29 13.97
N MET A 34 -6.27 -14.05 14.60
CA MET A 34 -7.41 -14.97 14.57
C MET A 34 -7.87 -15.21 13.13
N ARG A 35 -7.96 -14.17 12.30
CA ARG A 35 -8.29 -14.32 10.88
C ARG A 35 -7.24 -15.13 10.13
N ALA A 36 -5.95 -14.84 10.32
CA ALA A 36 -4.87 -15.58 9.66
C ALA A 36 -4.87 -17.08 10.03
N GLU A 37 -5.29 -17.44 11.25
CA GLU A 37 -5.39 -18.83 11.72
C GLU A 37 -6.60 -19.58 11.14
N ASN A 38 -7.65 -18.86 10.70
CA ASN A 38 -8.92 -19.46 10.27
C ASN A 38 -9.23 -19.26 8.77
N GLU A 39 -8.50 -18.40 8.04
CA GLU A 39 -8.73 -18.15 6.61
C GLU A 39 -7.79 -19.01 5.73
N GLY A 40 -8.38 -19.76 4.79
CA GLY A 40 -7.68 -20.56 3.77
C GLY A 40 -7.30 -21.97 4.20
N PHE A 41 -6.87 -22.80 3.23
CA PHE A 41 -6.30 -24.13 3.47
C PHE A 41 -5.08 -24.37 2.55
N PRO A 42 -3.86 -24.57 3.07
CA PRO A 42 -3.45 -24.32 4.46
C PRO A 42 -3.77 -22.87 4.89
N SER A 43 -3.88 -22.66 6.20
CA SER A 43 -4.21 -21.33 6.75
C SER A 43 -3.17 -20.29 6.35
N ILE A 44 -3.57 -19.02 6.26
CA ILE A 44 -2.63 -17.91 5.99
C ILE A 44 -1.48 -17.90 7.02
N MET A 45 -1.77 -18.26 8.28
CA MET A 45 -0.78 -18.41 9.34
C MET A 45 0.28 -19.47 9.02
N GLU A 46 -0.13 -20.65 8.57
CA GLU A 46 0.80 -21.73 8.21
C GLU A 46 1.63 -21.36 6.98
N VAL A 47 1.00 -20.78 5.96
CA VAL A 47 1.68 -20.29 4.77
C VAL A 47 2.76 -19.27 5.15
N GLY A 48 2.42 -18.25 5.93
CA GLY A 48 3.38 -17.22 6.34
C GLY A 48 4.53 -17.75 7.19
N LYS A 49 4.25 -18.69 8.12
CA LYS A 49 5.30 -19.37 8.88
C LYS A 49 6.25 -20.17 7.99
N SER A 50 5.72 -20.87 6.98
CA SER A 50 6.55 -21.60 6.01
C SER A 50 7.48 -20.67 5.19
N MET A 51 7.12 -19.39 5.09
CA MET A 51 7.92 -18.35 4.42
C MET A 51 8.91 -17.66 5.38
N GLY A 52 9.05 -18.15 6.61
CA GLY A 52 9.98 -17.61 7.62
C GLY A 52 9.47 -16.40 8.40
N LEU A 53 8.17 -16.10 8.34
CA LEU A 53 7.56 -15.02 9.10
C LEU A 53 7.15 -15.46 10.51
N THR A 54 7.22 -14.52 11.45
CA THR A 54 6.63 -14.65 12.79
C THR A 54 5.11 -14.46 12.73
N GLN A 55 4.38 -14.87 13.78
CA GLN A 55 2.92 -14.68 13.84
C GLN A 55 2.51 -13.22 13.74
N HIS A 56 3.29 -12.31 14.35
CA HIS A 56 3.06 -10.86 14.28
C HIS A 56 3.24 -10.32 12.87
N GLU A 57 4.25 -10.80 12.16
CA GLU A 57 4.50 -10.40 10.77
C GLU A 57 3.39 -10.91 9.84
N VAL A 58 2.90 -12.14 10.02
CA VAL A 58 1.76 -12.64 9.23
C VAL A 58 0.50 -11.85 9.51
N ALA A 59 0.19 -11.59 10.79
CA ALA A 59 -0.97 -10.78 11.17
C ALA A 59 -0.86 -9.34 10.62
N ALA A 60 0.34 -8.76 10.60
CA ALA A 60 0.59 -7.44 10.04
C ALA A 60 0.36 -7.39 8.52
N VAL A 61 0.87 -8.38 7.78
CA VAL A 61 0.65 -8.45 6.31
C VAL A 61 -0.83 -8.67 6.00
N LEU A 62 -1.51 -9.59 6.71
CA LEU A 62 -2.95 -9.81 6.48
C LEU A 62 -3.76 -8.53 6.78
N GLY A 63 -3.50 -7.89 7.92
CA GLY A 63 -4.19 -6.66 8.31
C GLY A 63 -4.06 -5.55 7.27
N TRP A 64 -2.85 -5.33 6.75
CA TRP A 64 -2.59 -4.41 5.64
C TRP A 64 -3.57 -4.62 4.48
N THR A 65 -3.67 -5.86 4.00
CA THR A 65 -4.50 -6.23 2.83
C THR A 65 -6.01 -6.12 3.08
N THR A 66 -6.43 -5.93 4.33
CA THR A 66 -7.84 -5.85 4.73
C THR A 66 -8.31 -4.43 5.04
N GLY A 67 -7.43 -3.44 4.91
CA GLY A 67 -7.78 -2.03 5.05
C GLY A 67 -6.89 -1.24 6.01
N ASP A 68 -6.01 -1.91 6.77
CA ASP A 68 -5.13 -1.23 7.72
C ASP A 68 -4.13 -0.29 7.01
N PHE A 69 -3.95 -0.39 5.69
CA PHE A 69 -3.21 0.63 4.94
C PHE A 69 -3.71 2.06 5.22
N ARG A 70 -4.99 2.26 5.59
CA ARG A 70 -5.55 3.57 5.93
C ARG A 70 -5.00 4.14 7.24
N LEU A 71 -4.67 3.29 8.22
CA LEU A 71 -4.07 3.71 9.49
C LEU A 71 -2.54 3.74 9.40
N ILE A 72 -1.93 2.81 8.68
CA ILE A 72 -0.47 2.62 8.62
C ILE A 72 0.19 3.66 7.70
N ASN A 73 -0.32 3.86 6.48
CA ASN A 73 0.39 4.67 5.49
C ASN A 73 0.55 6.15 5.89
N PRO A 74 -0.45 6.82 6.50
CA PRO A 74 -0.26 8.21 6.94
C PRO A 74 0.91 8.34 7.93
N ILE A 75 0.99 7.43 8.90
CA ILE A 75 2.07 7.41 9.90
C ILE A 75 3.42 7.02 9.27
N ALA A 76 3.44 6.04 8.35
CA ALA A 76 4.63 5.68 7.60
C ALA A 76 5.18 6.87 6.77
N ARG A 77 4.29 7.71 6.24
CA ARG A 77 4.63 8.95 5.51
C ARG A 77 5.05 10.11 6.42
N GLY A 78 5.13 9.88 7.73
CA GLY A 78 5.64 10.85 8.69
C GLY A 78 4.58 11.73 9.37
N GLN A 79 3.29 11.41 9.24
CA GLN A 79 2.27 12.10 10.05
C GLN A 79 2.40 11.72 11.53
N GLU A 80 2.13 12.69 12.42
CA GLU A 80 2.15 12.48 13.87
C GLU A 80 0.88 11.81 14.40
N GLU A 81 -0.18 11.83 13.60
CA GLU A 81 -1.48 11.25 13.91
C GLU A 81 -2.19 10.81 12.64
N VAL A 82 -3.17 9.91 12.79
CA VAL A 82 -4.02 9.46 11.71
C VAL A 82 -5.48 9.47 12.17
N GLU A 83 -6.34 10.03 11.33
CA GLU A 83 -7.79 10.02 11.49
C GLU A 83 -8.40 9.08 10.45
N PHE A 84 -9.30 8.22 10.89
CA PHE A 84 -9.98 7.27 10.01
C PHE A 84 -11.38 6.96 10.53
N GLU A 85 -12.26 6.62 9.60
CA GLU A 85 -13.61 6.18 9.93
C GLU A 85 -13.64 4.68 10.17
N ASP A 86 -14.30 4.27 11.24
CA ASP A 86 -14.61 2.87 11.55
C ASP A 86 -16.04 2.73 12.06
N PHE A 87 -16.50 1.50 12.25
CA PHE A 87 -17.89 1.20 12.60
C PHE A 87 -18.02 0.38 13.89
N PRO A 88 -17.54 0.87 15.05
CA PRO A 88 -17.77 0.20 16.31
C PRO A 88 -19.27 -0.01 16.55
N LYS A 89 -19.68 -1.25 16.82
CA LYS A 89 -21.10 -1.65 16.97
C LYS A 89 -21.98 -1.23 15.77
N GLY A 90 -21.40 -1.13 14.58
CA GLY A 90 -22.11 -0.73 13.35
C GLY A 90 -22.34 0.79 13.19
N GLN A 91 -21.82 1.63 14.11
CA GLN A 91 -21.99 3.08 14.05
C GLN A 91 -20.76 3.77 13.48
N ARG A 92 -20.94 4.57 12.43
CA ARG A 92 -19.86 5.35 11.81
C ARG A 92 -19.25 6.30 12.84
N THR A 93 -17.98 6.09 13.18
CA THR A 93 -17.26 6.85 14.20
C THR A 93 -15.90 7.28 13.64
N MET A 94 -15.51 8.52 13.91
CA MET A 94 -14.18 9.00 13.59
C MET A 94 -13.21 8.60 14.71
N CYS A 95 -12.13 7.95 14.34
CA CYS A 95 -11.13 7.43 15.25
C CYS A 95 -9.79 8.12 15.00
N LYS A 96 -9.05 8.37 16.08
CA LYS A 96 -7.75 9.03 16.01
C LYS A 96 -6.67 8.22 16.72
N LEU A 97 -5.54 7.99 16.06
CA LEU A 97 -4.39 7.31 16.65
C LEU A 97 -3.13 8.14 16.46
N SER A 98 -2.25 8.12 17.47
CA SER A 98 -0.96 8.79 17.38
C SER A 98 0.06 7.93 16.62
N ARG A 99 1.13 8.57 16.16
CA ARG A 99 2.33 7.91 15.64
C ARG A 99 2.87 6.89 16.62
N ALA A 100 2.88 7.18 17.92
CA ALA A 100 3.41 6.26 18.93
C ALA A 100 2.59 4.96 19.01
N ASP A 101 1.27 5.05 18.80
CA ASP A 101 0.37 3.90 18.79
C ASP A 101 0.61 3.02 17.56
N VAL A 102 0.76 3.63 16.38
CA VAL A 102 0.77 2.90 15.08
C VAL A 102 2.17 2.49 14.62
N MET A 103 3.23 3.23 14.98
CA MET A 103 4.59 2.98 14.50
C MET A 103 5.11 1.55 14.78
N PRO A 104 4.79 0.89 15.92
CA PRO A 104 5.14 -0.52 16.12
C PRO A 104 4.60 -1.42 15.02
N TYR A 105 3.36 -1.19 14.55
CA TYR A 105 2.78 -1.93 13.43
C TYR A 105 3.55 -1.63 12.12
N VAL A 106 3.82 -0.36 11.82
CA VAL A 106 4.64 0.04 10.65
C VAL A 106 5.96 -0.72 10.62
N GLN A 107 6.65 -0.82 11.76
CA GLN A 107 7.93 -1.52 11.88
C GLN A 107 7.82 -3.03 11.70
N VAL A 108 6.79 -3.67 12.28
CA VAL A 108 6.54 -5.10 12.09
C VAL A 108 6.24 -5.41 10.62
N LEU A 109 5.37 -4.61 9.98
CA LEU A 109 5.03 -4.79 8.56
C LEU A 109 6.26 -4.58 7.66
N HIS A 110 7.08 -3.57 7.93
CA HIS A 110 8.31 -3.32 7.18
C HIS A 110 9.28 -4.50 7.27
N GLY A 111 9.50 -5.03 8.47
CA GLY A 111 10.31 -6.23 8.68
C GLY A 111 9.74 -7.46 7.99
N ALA A 112 8.41 -7.64 8.03
CA ALA A 112 7.72 -8.73 7.35
C ALA A 112 7.96 -8.69 5.83
N VAL A 113 7.73 -7.53 5.21
CA VAL A 113 7.92 -7.32 3.77
C VAL A 113 9.35 -7.66 3.38
N GLN A 114 10.35 -7.13 4.09
CA GLN A 114 11.77 -7.38 3.75
C GLN A 114 12.19 -8.85 3.81
N LYS A 115 11.53 -9.67 4.64
CA LYS A 115 11.81 -11.11 4.77
C LYS A 115 11.18 -11.96 3.66
N LEU A 116 10.15 -11.44 2.98
CA LEU A 116 9.51 -12.19 1.91
C LEU A 116 10.48 -12.41 0.74
N PRO A 117 10.27 -13.48 -0.06
CA PRO A 117 11.08 -13.74 -1.24
C PRO A 117 11.04 -12.56 -2.22
N ALA A 118 12.19 -12.25 -2.81
CA ALA A 118 12.26 -11.30 -3.91
C ALA A 118 11.41 -11.77 -5.10
N LEU A 119 10.93 -10.83 -5.90
CA LEU A 119 10.25 -11.16 -7.14
C LEU A 119 11.23 -11.82 -8.11
N THR A 120 10.76 -12.86 -8.79
CA THR A 120 11.49 -13.51 -9.88
C THR A 120 10.98 -13.08 -11.25
N SER A 121 9.85 -12.37 -11.30
CA SER A 121 9.23 -11.91 -12.53
C SER A 121 9.84 -10.58 -12.97
N THR A 122 10.06 -10.44 -14.28
CA THR A 122 10.43 -9.16 -14.93
C THR A 122 9.21 -8.45 -15.51
N GLN A 123 8.00 -8.94 -15.23
CA GLN A 123 6.78 -8.30 -15.69
C GLN A 123 6.59 -6.95 -14.98
N PRO A 124 6.10 -5.92 -15.69
CA PRO A 124 5.81 -4.63 -15.07
C PRO A 124 4.75 -4.74 -13.96
N LEU A 125 4.87 -3.85 -12.98
CA LEU A 125 3.86 -3.68 -11.93
C LEU A 125 3.11 -2.37 -12.15
N TYR A 126 1.82 -2.38 -11.84
CA TYR A 126 0.91 -1.28 -12.10
C TYR A 126 0.34 -0.73 -10.80
N ARG A 127 0.18 0.59 -10.75
CA ARG A 127 -0.51 1.28 -9.65
C ARG A 127 -1.35 2.42 -10.19
N GLY A 128 -2.65 2.33 -9.95
CA GLY A 128 -3.58 3.40 -10.22
C GLY A 128 -3.45 4.54 -9.20
N HIS A 129 -3.36 5.77 -9.68
CA HIS A 129 -3.36 6.95 -8.84
C HIS A 129 -4.44 7.95 -9.24
N ARG A 130 -5.22 8.40 -8.25
CA ARG A 130 -6.36 9.30 -8.46
C ARG A 130 -5.98 10.79 -8.45
N ARG A 131 -4.72 11.08 -8.79
CA ARG A 131 -4.13 12.42 -8.86
C ARG A 131 -3.16 12.44 -10.03
N GLU A 132 -2.94 13.63 -10.57
CA GLU A 132 -1.89 13.86 -11.56
C GLU A 132 -0.52 13.78 -10.88
N VAL A 133 0.36 12.98 -11.48
CA VAL A 133 1.80 13.01 -11.23
C VAL A 133 2.45 13.56 -12.49
N SER A 134 2.99 14.77 -12.40
CA SER A 134 3.70 15.41 -13.50
C SER A 134 5.14 15.67 -13.08
N LEU A 135 5.96 14.61 -13.15
CA LEU A 135 7.38 14.67 -12.86
C LEU A 135 8.18 14.52 -14.16
N PRO A 136 9.22 15.36 -14.39
CA PRO A 136 10.09 15.22 -15.55
C PRO A 136 10.80 13.86 -15.59
N VAL A 137 11.08 13.36 -16.79
CA VAL A 137 11.98 12.22 -16.99
C VAL A 137 13.33 12.51 -16.31
N GLY A 138 13.88 11.53 -15.61
CA GLY A 138 15.09 11.65 -14.81
C GLY A 138 14.85 12.01 -13.35
N SER A 139 13.63 12.46 -12.98
CA SER A 139 13.30 12.78 -11.58
C SER A 139 13.39 11.54 -10.69
N VAL A 140 13.88 11.72 -9.46
CA VAL A 140 13.87 10.68 -8.44
C VAL A 140 12.74 10.95 -7.46
N VAL A 141 12.04 9.89 -7.12
CA VAL A 141 10.84 9.90 -6.29
C VAL A 141 11.05 8.96 -5.12
N LEU A 142 10.79 9.44 -3.91
CA LEU A 142 10.71 8.59 -2.72
C LEU A 142 9.24 8.33 -2.43
N LEU A 143 8.91 7.07 -2.15
CA LEU A 143 7.63 6.71 -1.59
C LEU A 143 7.82 6.44 -0.08
N PRO A 144 7.54 7.41 0.80
CA PRO A 144 7.82 7.27 2.23
C PRO A 144 6.88 6.29 2.94
N GLY A 145 5.72 5.99 2.34
CA GLY A 145 4.84 4.93 2.80
C GLY A 145 5.03 3.63 2.03
N PHE A 146 4.36 2.57 2.47
CA PHE A 146 4.31 1.33 1.70
C PHE A 146 3.58 1.57 0.37
N THR A 147 4.14 1.00 -0.69
CA THR A 147 3.61 1.13 -2.06
C THR A 147 3.04 -0.19 -2.52
N SER A 148 1.72 -0.27 -2.53
CA SER A 148 0.95 -1.37 -3.12
C SER A 148 0.83 -1.20 -4.63
N THR A 149 1.16 -2.27 -5.36
CA THR A 149 1.11 -2.42 -6.82
C THR A 149 0.59 -3.82 -7.18
N SER A 150 0.29 -4.07 -8.45
CA SER A 150 -0.18 -5.37 -8.93
C SER A 150 0.33 -5.67 -10.34
N TYR A 151 0.38 -6.95 -10.72
CA TYR A 151 0.53 -7.34 -12.13
C TYR A 151 -0.74 -7.09 -12.96
N ASP A 152 -1.88 -6.87 -12.31
CA ASP A 152 -3.16 -6.58 -12.96
C ASP A 152 -3.26 -5.08 -13.36
N MET A 153 -2.96 -4.81 -14.63
CA MET A 153 -3.08 -3.49 -15.23
C MET A 153 -4.52 -2.98 -15.22
N ASP A 154 -5.50 -3.85 -15.49
CA ASP A 154 -6.91 -3.47 -15.58
C ASP A 154 -7.45 -3.09 -14.19
N GLY A 155 -7.08 -3.85 -13.16
CA GLY A 155 -7.36 -3.51 -11.77
C GLY A 155 -6.74 -2.17 -11.35
N ALA A 156 -5.49 -1.91 -11.74
CA ALA A 156 -4.83 -0.63 -11.48
C ALA A 156 -5.54 0.55 -12.20
N LEU A 157 -5.93 0.38 -13.46
CA LEU A 157 -6.70 1.37 -14.22
C LEU A 157 -8.08 1.60 -13.61
N ALA A 158 -8.80 0.54 -13.24
CA ALA A 158 -10.08 0.64 -12.56
C ALA A 158 -9.94 1.46 -11.26
N PHE A 159 -8.86 1.26 -10.49
CA PHE A 159 -8.58 2.06 -9.30
C PHE A 159 -8.32 3.54 -9.64
N ALA A 160 -7.61 3.84 -10.73
CA ALA A 160 -7.38 5.22 -11.19
C ALA A 160 -8.68 5.89 -11.66
N LYS A 161 -9.58 5.14 -12.32
CA LYS A 161 -10.88 5.64 -12.80
C LYS A 161 -11.88 5.96 -11.69
N GLN A 162 -11.75 5.36 -10.50
CA GLN A 162 -12.72 5.57 -9.42
C GLN A 162 -12.89 7.07 -9.08
N ALA A 163 -14.15 7.50 -9.01
CA ALA A 163 -14.51 8.86 -8.63
C ALA A 163 -13.91 9.20 -7.26
N ASN A 164 -13.44 10.44 -7.13
CA ASN A 164 -12.91 10.95 -5.87
C ASN A 164 -13.51 12.34 -5.67
N GLN A 165 -14.53 12.42 -4.81
CA GLN A 165 -15.30 13.64 -4.59
C GLN A 165 -14.35 14.81 -4.28
N GLY A 166 -14.48 15.89 -5.05
CA GLY A 166 -13.68 17.10 -4.88
C GLY A 166 -12.23 17.05 -5.37
N ARG A 167 -11.81 16.07 -6.19
CA ARG A 167 -10.46 16.05 -6.78
C ARG A 167 -10.47 16.30 -8.29
N SER A 168 -9.30 16.72 -8.82
CA SER A 168 -9.00 17.00 -10.23
C SER A 168 -9.57 15.95 -11.19
N ALA A 169 -9.77 16.25 -12.48
CA ALA A 169 -10.13 15.26 -13.50
C ALA A 169 -8.93 14.40 -13.96
N LYS A 170 -7.72 14.87 -13.66
CA LYS A 170 -6.46 14.23 -14.06
C LYS A 170 -6.03 13.11 -13.13
N ARG A 171 -5.54 12.02 -13.72
CA ARG A 171 -5.18 10.76 -13.07
C ARG A 171 -3.83 10.27 -13.58
N THR A 172 -3.25 9.32 -12.88
CA THR A 172 -2.01 8.69 -13.32
C THR A 172 -2.07 7.17 -13.17
N LEU A 173 -1.58 6.46 -14.19
CA LEU A 173 -1.18 5.07 -14.11
C LEU A 173 0.34 5.03 -13.96
N LEU A 174 0.81 4.55 -12.80
CA LEU A 174 2.24 4.31 -12.57
C LEU A 174 2.58 2.91 -13.09
N VAL A 175 3.61 2.81 -13.92
CA VAL A 175 4.12 1.55 -14.49
C VAL A 175 5.55 1.36 -14.00
N ILE A 176 5.75 0.41 -13.09
CA ILE A 176 7.07 0.06 -12.58
C ILE A 176 7.66 -1.02 -13.48
N GLN A 177 8.61 -0.65 -14.32
CA GLN A 177 9.19 -1.54 -15.34
C GLN A 177 10.30 -2.41 -14.75
N GLU A 178 11.09 -1.85 -13.83
CA GLU A 178 12.16 -2.54 -13.13
C GLU A 178 11.93 -2.41 -11.62
N SER A 179 11.97 -3.53 -10.90
CA SER A 179 11.86 -3.58 -9.45
C SER A 179 12.65 -4.73 -8.85
N PHE A 180 13.18 -4.53 -7.65
CA PHE A 180 13.98 -5.49 -6.90
C PHE A 180 13.63 -5.55 -5.40
N SER A 181 13.07 -4.48 -4.81
CA SER A 181 12.61 -4.51 -3.40
C SER A 181 11.13 -4.88 -3.23
N GLY A 182 10.35 -4.90 -4.32
CA GLY A 182 8.96 -5.35 -4.30
C GLY A 182 8.84 -6.80 -3.80
N ARG A 183 7.75 -7.11 -3.10
CA ARG A 183 7.49 -8.45 -2.52
C ARG A 183 6.05 -8.86 -2.72
N LEU A 184 5.84 -10.06 -3.24
CA LEU A 184 4.50 -10.59 -3.47
C LEU A 184 3.86 -10.98 -2.13
N VAL A 185 2.77 -10.29 -1.76
CA VAL A 185 2.00 -10.56 -0.53
C VAL A 185 0.71 -11.33 -0.81
N ALA A 186 0.40 -11.62 -2.07
CA ALA A 186 -0.85 -12.26 -2.49
C ALA A 186 -1.22 -13.53 -1.73
N LYS A 187 -0.24 -14.39 -1.39
CA LYS A 187 -0.49 -15.63 -0.61
C LYS A 187 -0.93 -15.38 0.83
N LEU A 188 -0.58 -14.22 1.38
CA LEU A 188 -0.90 -13.78 2.74
C LEU A 188 -2.05 -12.76 2.77
N SER A 189 -2.60 -12.42 1.59
CA SER A 189 -3.65 -11.43 1.42
C SER A 189 -5.03 -12.04 1.59
N ALA A 190 -5.94 -11.26 2.17
CA ALA A 190 -7.38 -11.56 2.11
C ALA A 190 -7.94 -11.49 0.68
N ARG A 191 -7.20 -10.87 -0.25
CA ARG A 191 -7.56 -10.68 -1.65
C ARG A 191 -6.50 -11.28 -2.57
N LYS A 192 -6.37 -12.60 -2.54
CA LYS A 192 -5.32 -13.35 -3.24
C LYS A 192 -5.26 -13.06 -4.75
N TYR A 193 -6.40 -12.75 -5.36
CA TYR A 193 -6.52 -12.48 -6.79
C TYR A 193 -5.96 -11.11 -7.20
N GLU A 194 -5.77 -10.17 -6.27
CA GLU A 194 -5.19 -8.85 -6.59
C GLU A 194 -3.70 -8.95 -6.94
N ALA A 195 -3.08 -10.12 -6.75
CA ALA A 195 -1.66 -10.37 -7.04
C ALA A 195 -0.75 -9.26 -6.47
N GLU A 196 -1.10 -8.76 -5.28
CA GLU A 196 -0.50 -7.55 -4.71
C GLU A 196 0.99 -7.75 -4.45
N VAL A 197 1.77 -6.81 -4.98
CA VAL A 197 3.18 -6.61 -4.69
C VAL A 197 3.32 -5.36 -3.83
N LEU A 198 3.91 -5.55 -2.65
CA LEU A 198 4.12 -4.50 -1.68
C LEU A 198 5.61 -4.13 -1.64
N PHE A 199 5.90 -2.85 -1.84
CA PHE A 199 7.21 -2.29 -1.62
C PHE A 199 7.38 -1.82 -0.17
N PRO A 200 8.58 -1.97 0.42
CA PRO A 200 8.87 -1.40 1.73
C PRO A 200 8.75 0.13 1.74
N ILE A 201 8.75 0.72 2.93
CA ILE A 201 8.86 2.18 3.08
C ILE A 201 10.19 2.67 2.52
N ASP A 202 10.22 3.93 2.09
CA ASP A 202 11.40 4.61 1.57
C ASP A 202 11.99 3.99 0.29
N THR A 203 11.17 3.31 -0.52
CA THR A 203 11.59 2.87 -1.85
C THR A 203 11.73 4.07 -2.80
N CYS A 204 12.83 4.09 -3.55
CA CYS A 204 13.13 5.11 -4.54
C CYS A 204 12.85 4.64 -5.97
N PHE A 205 12.27 5.52 -6.77
CA PHE A 205 12.00 5.29 -8.19
C PHE A 205 12.52 6.45 -9.03
N LYS A 206 13.13 6.15 -10.17
CA LYS A 206 13.47 7.11 -11.20
C LYS A 206 12.35 7.14 -12.25
N VAL A 207 11.88 8.33 -12.60
CA VAL A 207 10.98 8.53 -13.73
C VAL A 207 11.77 8.32 -15.01
N VAL A 208 11.29 7.42 -15.86
CA VAL A 208 11.89 7.11 -17.15
C VAL A 208 10.94 7.47 -18.29
N GLU A 209 11.46 7.50 -19.51
CA GLU A 209 10.67 7.77 -20.68
C GLU A 209 9.58 6.71 -20.87
N ALA A 210 8.34 7.17 -21.07
CA ALA A 210 7.23 6.27 -21.38
C ALA A 210 7.24 5.94 -22.87
N LEU A 211 7.58 4.68 -23.19
CA LEU A 211 7.47 4.17 -24.54
C LEU A 211 6.03 3.72 -24.85
N PRO A 212 5.59 3.79 -26.12
CA PRO A 212 4.33 3.18 -26.54
C PRO A 212 4.26 1.72 -26.10
N SER A 213 3.18 1.36 -25.41
CA SER A 213 2.96 0.04 -24.81
C SER A 213 1.47 -0.23 -24.62
N PRO A 214 1.07 -1.48 -24.32
CA PRO A 214 -0.32 -1.79 -23.96
C PRO A 214 -0.87 -0.91 -22.84
N ALA A 215 -0.01 -0.49 -21.89
CA ALA A 215 -0.40 0.40 -20.80
C ALA A 215 -0.73 1.82 -21.27
N THR A 216 0.03 2.37 -22.22
CA THR A 216 -0.27 3.70 -22.80
C THR A 216 -1.56 3.69 -23.62
N GLU A 217 -1.80 2.61 -24.38
CA GLU A 217 -3.04 2.43 -25.15
C GLU A 217 -4.25 2.27 -24.23
N ALA A 218 -4.15 1.42 -23.20
CA ALA A 218 -5.21 1.20 -22.24
C ALA A 218 -5.53 2.45 -21.43
N ALA A 219 -4.52 3.23 -21.02
CA ALA A 219 -4.72 4.51 -20.35
C ALA A 219 -5.43 5.54 -21.24
N ALA A 220 -5.07 5.62 -22.53
CA ALA A 220 -5.74 6.51 -23.48
C ALA A 220 -7.22 6.13 -23.67
N LYS A 221 -7.52 4.83 -23.85
CA LYS A 221 -8.91 4.34 -23.93
C LYS A 221 -9.69 4.61 -22.66
N ALA A 222 -9.10 4.34 -21.50
CA ALA A 222 -9.72 4.58 -20.20
C ALA A 222 -9.97 6.08 -19.94
N ALA A 223 -9.09 6.96 -20.40
CA ALA A 223 -9.30 8.40 -20.37
C ALA A 223 -10.51 8.81 -21.24
N GLU A 224 -10.61 8.27 -22.46
CA GLU A 224 -11.73 8.55 -23.36
C GLU A 224 -13.08 8.09 -22.79
N GLU A 225 -13.12 6.91 -22.16
CA GLU A 225 -14.31 6.44 -21.44
C GLU A 225 -14.70 7.40 -20.29
N LEU A 226 -13.71 7.90 -19.53
CA LEU A 226 -13.99 8.86 -18.45
C LEU A 226 -14.52 10.20 -18.99
N ARG A 227 -14.07 10.63 -20.16
CA ARG A 227 -14.51 11.89 -20.79
C ARG A 227 -16.01 11.96 -21.07
N GLN A 228 -16.67 10.81 -21.22
CA GLN A 228 -18.13 10.72 -21.32
C GLN A 228 -18.86 11.27 -20.09
N SER A 229 -18.20 11.27 -18.93
CA SER A 229 -18.74 11.77 -17.65
C SER A 229 -18.00 12.98 -17.10
N MET A 230 -16.76 13.22 -17.56
CA MET A 230 -15.86 14.27 -17.08
C MET A 230 -15.02 14.79 -18.25
N SER A 231 -15.44 15.86 -18.94
CA SER A 231 -14.82 16.31 -20.21
C SER A 231 -13.30 16.47 -20.16
N GLU A 232 -12.76 16.94 -19.03
CA GLU A 232 -11.33 17.17 -18.80
C GLU A 232 -10.57 15.93 -18.29
N ALA A 233 -11.17 14.74 -18.35
CA ALA A 233 -10.53 13.53 -17.84
C ALA A 233 -9.29 13.17 -18.65
N GLU A 234 -8.23 12.85 -17.93
CA GLU A 234 -6.95 12.40 -18.47
C GLU A 234 -6.37 11.31 -17.55
N ILE A 235 -5.80 10.27 -18.15
CA ILE A 235 -4.98 9.29 -17.43
C ILE A 235 -3.59 9.30 -18.04
N ARG A 236 -2.64 9.93 -17.34
CA ARG A 236 -1.25 9.97 -17.76
C ARG A 236 -0.54 8.68 -17.36
N VAL A 237 0.30 8.14 -18.24
CA VAL A 237 1.22 7.05 -17.89
C VAL A 237 2.55 7.62 -17.43
N VAL A 238 3.04 7.15 -16.29
CA VAL A 238 4.37 7.49 -15.77
C VAL A 238 5.12 6.19 -15.54
N CYS A 239 6.20 6.01 -16.28
CA CYS A 239 7.07 4.84 -16.15
C CYS A 239 8.15 5.08 -15.09
N LEU A 240 8.41 4.06 -14.28
CA LEU A 240 9.30 4.10 -13.13
C LEU A 240 10.26 2.92 -13.17
N HIS A 241 11.53 3.18 -12.88
CA HIS A 241 12.51 2.15 -12.54
C HIS A 241 12.85 2.29 -11.06
N GLU A 242 12.78 1.21 -10.29
CA GLU A 242 13.32 1.22 -8.94
C GLU A 242 14.82 1.47 -8.99
N ILE A 243 15.33 2.34 -8.12
CA ILE A 243 16.76 2.62 -7.98
C ILE A 243 17.18 2.47 -6.52
N GLU A 244 18.46 2.18 -6.30
CA GLU A 244 19.04 2.31 -4.97
C GLU A 244 18.94 3.76 -4.49
N LYS A 245 18.72 3.94 -3.19
CA LYS A 245 18.51 5.26 -2.58
C LYS A 245 19.73 6.15 -2.84
N PRO A 246 19.61 7.24 -3.63
CA PRO A 246 20.75 8.10 -3.91
C PRO A 246 21.14 8.87 -2.65
N GLU A 247 22.44 9.07 -2.41
CA GLU A 247 22.94 9.77 -1.23
C GLU A 247 22.51 11.26 -1.20
N ASP A 248 22.27 11.87 -2.38
CA ASP A 248 22.03 13.32 -2.55
C ASP A 248 20.76 13.69 -3.36
N ALA A 249 19.80 12.77 -3.55
CA ALA A 249 18.65 13.07 -4.39
C ALA A 249 17.67 14.07 -3.75
N THR A 250 17.24 15.06 -4.53
CA THR A 250 16.03 15.85 -4.25
C THR A 250 14.82 14.93 -4.29
N VAL A 251 14.38 14.51 -3.12
CA VAL A 251 13.24 13.62 -2.95
C VAL A 251 11.94 14.42 -3.12
N VAL A 252 11.16 14.07 -4.13
CA VAL A 252 9.78 14.58 -4.29
C VAL A 252 8.80 13.52 -3.74
N PRO A 253 7.94 13.87 -2.76
CA PRO A 253 6.87 12.98 -2.32
C PRO A 253 5.74 12.91 -3.37
N LEU A 254 5.22 11.71 -3.63
CA LEU A 254 4.00 11.47 -4.42
C LEU A 254 2.72 11.55 -3.56
#